data_AF-A0A482RNI2-F1
#
_entry.id   AF-A0A482RNI2-F1
#
_cell.length_a   1.000
_cell.length_b   1.000
_cell.length_c   1.000
_cell.angle_alpha   90.00
_cell.angle_beta   90.00
_cell.angle_gamma   90.00
#
_symmetry.space_group_name_H-M   'P 1'
#
loop_
_entity.id
_entity.type
_entity.pdbx_description
1 polymer ?
#
loop_
_entity_poly.entity_id
_entity_poly.type
_entity_poly.pdbx_seq_one_letter_code
_entity_poly.pdbx_strand_id
1 'polypeptide(L)'
;MCVQGLGRLIGAQTLPKCKRGVRIINVAHGGLIDEAALLDALQSGHVAAAALDVFATEPPTLAQRELIMHPNVMCTPHMAGYTKASQVAATRTIAQQMADALELKAFTGIVNAANLSLLSRTELISFSSIAERLGELHAQLMMGKLQRVTIELQGPLVSDASAVPALRTAVLKGLLSVSHVAGAVSYLNTAQYVADLGFEVVEKVSSKSAHYTNLLTVTCTTNKEKRQMAAS
;
A
#
# COMPACT_ATOMS: atom_id res chain seq x y z
N MET A 1 11.60 18.84 -4.71
CA MET A 1 10.92 18.21 -5.86
C MET A 1 10.90 16.71 -5.62
N CYS A 2 9.85 16.16 -5.02
CA CYS A 2 9.80 14.75 -4.66
C CYS A 2 8.43 14.15 -4.99
N VAL A 3 8.48 13.12 -5.84
CA VAL A 3 7.57 11.98 -6.08
C VAL A 3 6.12 12.25 -6.51
N GLN A 4 5.89 12.23 -7.82
CA GLN A 4 4.63 11.77 -8.41
C GLN A 4 4.69 10.24 -8.52
N GLY A 5 3.73 9.54 -7.91
CA GLY A 5 3.68 8.07 -7.89
C GLY A 5 3.65 7.47 -9.30
N LEU A 6 4.49 6.46 -9.55
CA LEU A 6 4.51 5.59 -10.75
C LEU A 6 4.22 6.29 -12.10
N GLY A 7 4.58 7.57 -12.23
CA GLY A 7 4.16 8.40 -13.35
C GLY A 7 4.93 8.05 -14.61
N ARG A 8 4.24 7.45 -15.59
CA ARG A 8 4.66 7.32 -16.99
C ARG A 8 5.95 6.50 -17.21
N LEU A 9 5.88 5.20 -16.89
CA LEU A 9 6.93 4.22 -17.23
C LEU A 9 7.23 4.20 -18.73
N ILE A 10 6.19 4.29 -19.55
CA ILE A 10 6.30 4.40 -21.01
C ILE A 10 6.00 5.84 -21.42
N GLY A 11 6.95 6.55 -22.03
CA GLY A 11 6.78 7.94 -22.39
C GLY A 11 7.87 8.45 -23.33
N ALA A 12 8.05 9.77 -23.42
CA ALA A 12 8.90 10.42 -24.43
C ALA A 12 10.36 9.92 -24.43
N GLN A 13 10.88 9.44 -23.30
CA GLN A 13 12.25 8.91 -23.22
C GLN A 13 12.37 7.41 -23.54
N THR A 14 11.29 6.65 -23.39
CA THR A 14 11.30 5.18 -23.55
C THR A 14 10.72 4.75 -24.88
N LEU A 15 9.69 5.46 -25.39
CA LEU A 15 9.10 5.19 -26.70
C LEU A 15 10.11 5.21 -27.85
N PRO A 16 11.05 6.18 -27.97
CA PRO A 16 12.03 6.18 -29.06
C PRO A 16 13.02 5.01 -29.01
N LYS A 17 13.16 4.33 -27.86
CA LYS A 17 14.02 3.16 -27.69
C LYS A 17 13.34 1.87 -28.17
N CYS A 18 12.03 1.92 -28.43
CA CYS A 18 11.30 0.80 -29.01
C CYS A 18 11.67 0.62 -30.50
N LYS A 19 11.34 -0.55 -31.04
CA LYS A 19 11.44 -0.78 -32.48
C LYS A 19 10.42 0.10 -33.20
N ARG A 20 10.81 0.70 -34.33
CA ARG A 20 9.86 1.38 -35.22
C ARG A 20 8.77 0.40 -35.66
N GLY A 21 7.52 0.86 -35.64
CA GLY A 21 6.34 0.04 -35.91
C GLY A 21 5.86 -0.81 -34.73
N VAL A 22 6.33 -0.54 -33.51
CA VAL A 22 5.85 -1.23 -32.29
C VAL A 22 4.34 -1.03 -32.11
N ARG A 23 3.66 -2.03 -31.55
CA ARG A 23 2.25 -1.95 -31.13
C ARG A 23 2.18 -2.01 -29.61
N ILE A 24 1.38 -1.14 -29.01
CA ILE A 24 1.33 -0.98 -27.55
C ILE A 24 -0.06 -1.35 -27.05
N ILE A 25 -0.13 -2.12 -25.96
CA ILE A 25 -1.40 -2.51 -25.33
C ILE A 25 -1.33 -2.14 -23.85
N ASN A 26 -2.32 -1.41 -23.34
CA ASN A 26 -2.46 -1.13 -21.92
C ASN A 26 -3.85 -1.50 -21.41
N VAL A 27 -3.89 -2.56 -20.61
CA VAL A 27 -5.07 -3.06 -19.89
C VAL A 27 -4.79 -3.17 -18.38
N ALA A 28 -3.74 -2.50 -17.90
CA ALA A 28 -3.22 -2.66 -16.54
C ALA A 28 -3.63 -1.50 -15.61
N HIS A 29 -3.09 -0.30 -15.88
CA HIS A 29 -3.40 0.90 -15.09
C HIS A 29 -3.30 2.17 -15.93
N GLY A 30 -4.17 3.12 -15.61
CA GLY A 30 -4.06 4.49 -16.08
C GLY A 30 -2.74 5.13 -15.66
N GLY A 31 -2.18 5.97 -16.54
CA GLY A 31 -0.96 6.73 -16.23
C GLY A 31 0.36 5.95 -16.35
N LEU A 32 0.34 4.65 -16.67
CA LEU A 32 1.56 3.89 -17.02
C LEU A 32 2.21 4.39 -18.32
N ILE A 33 1.39 4.82 -19.26
CA ILE A 33 1.81 5.41 -20.52
C ILE A 33 1.55 6.92 -20.48
N ASP A 34 2.53 7.71 -20.89
CA ASP A 34 2.34 9.12 -21.23
C ASP A 34 1.51 9.21 -22.51
N GLU A 35 0.23 9.52 -22.37
CA GLU A 35 -0.76 9.60 -23.45
C GLU A 35 -0.37 10.62 -24.53
N ALA A 36 0.26 11.74 -24.13
CA ALA A 36 0.72 12.75 -25.08
C ALA A 36 1.91 12.23 -25.90
N ALA A 37 2.89 11.63 -25.23
CA ALA A 37 4.05 11.05 -25.93
C ALA A 37 3.64 9.86 -26.83
N LEU A 38 2.62 9.10 -26.43
CA LEU A 38 2.05 8.03 -27.25
C LEU A 38 1.38 8.60 -28.52
N LEU A 39 0.61 9.67 -28.38
CA LEU A 39 -0.01 10.36 -29.52
C LEU A 39 1.05 10.85 -30.51
N ASP A 40 2.10 11.51 -30.04
CA ASP A 40 3.22 11.96 -30.88
C ASP A 40 3.92 10.79 -31.59
N ALA A 41 4.11 9.68 -30.89
CA ALA A 41 4.75 8.49 -31.43
C ALA A 41 3.88 7.76 -32.48
N LEU A 42 2.55 7.82 -32.34
CA LEU A 42 1.59 7.34 -33.34
C LEU A 42 1.57 8.23 -34.58
N GLN A 43 1.51 9.55 -34.39
CA GLN A 43 1.51 10.53 -35.48
C GLN A 43 2.81 10.50 -36.30
N SER A 44 3.95 10.30 -35.65
CA SER A 44 5.25 10.13 -36.32
C SER A 44 5.45 8.75 -36.98
N GLY A 45 4.52 7.81 -36.76
CA GLY A 45 4.60 6.43 -37.25
C GLY A 45 5.67 5.58 -36.57
N HIS A 46 6.25 6.04 -35.46
CA HIS A 46 7.15 5.21 -34.66
C HIS A 46 6.38 4.07 -33.97
N VAL A 47 5.18 4.36 -33.46
CA VAL A 47 4.21 3.38 -32.98
C VAL A 47 3.21 3.12 -34.10
N ALA A 48 3.03 1.85 -34.47
CA ALA A 48 2.12 1.47 -35.55
C ALA A 48 0.65 1.50 -35.08
N ALA A 49 0.38 1.10 -33.84
CA ALA A 49 -0.96 1.07 -33.27
C ALA A 49 -0.94 0.99 -31.74
N ALA A 50 -2.03 1.40 -31.09
CA ALA A 50 -2.23 1.21 -29.66
C ALA A 50 -3.62 0.64 -29.34
N ALA A 51 -3.71 -0.19 -28.29
CA ALA A 51 -4.98 -0.63 -27.70
C ALA A 51 -5.03 -0.26 -26.21
N LEU A 52 -6.01 0.55 -25.80
CA LEU A 52 -6.08 1.14 -24.46
C LEU A 52 -7.43 0.82 -23.80
N ASP A 53 -7.42 0.12 -22.67
CA ASP A 53 -8.63 -0.07 -21.83
C ASP A 53 -8.70 0.95 -20.68
N VAL A 54 -7.56 1.54 -20.32
CA VAL A 54 -7.41 2.40 -19.14
C VAL A 54 -6.74 3.72 -19.51
N PHE A 55 -7.08 4.79 -18.80
CA PHE A 55 -6.59 6.15 -19.04
C PHE A 55 -6.09 6.79 -17.75
N ALA A 56 -5.18 7.76 -17.85
CA ALA A 56 -4.64 8.47 -16.68
C ALA A 56 -5.73 9.22 -15.89
N THR A 57 -6.82 9.61 -16.55
CA THR A 57 -8.02 10.16 -15.91
C THR A 57 -9.23 9.45 -16.47
N GLU A 58 -10.07 8.95 -15.56
CA GLU A 58 -11.27 8.20 -15.90
C GLU A 58 -12.48 8.78 -15.16
N PRO A 59 -13.57 9.16 -15.87
CA PRO A 59 -13.76 9.07 -17.33
C PRO A 59 -12.78 9.94 -18.14
N PRO A 60 -12.40 9.53 -19.37
CA PRO A 60 -11.51 10.33 -20.21
C PRO A 60 -12.06 11.72 -20.46
N THR A 61 -11.18 12.71 -20.40
CA THR A 61 -11.53 14.11 -20.63
C THR A 61 -11.32 14.50 -22.10
N LEU A 62 -11.60 15.77 -22.43
CA LEU A 62 -11.30 16.29 -23.76
C LEU A 62 -9.81 16.20 -24.13
N ALA A 63 -8.91 16.15 -23.14
CA ALA A 63 -7.47 16.01 -23.38
C ALA A 63 -7.10 14.69 -24.07
N GLN A 64 -7.87 13.61 -23.84
CA GLN A 64 -7.64 12.30 -24.46
C GLN A 64 -8.34 12.13 -25.82
N ARG A 65 -9.15 13.10 -26.25
CA ARG A 65 -10.02 12.95 -27.43
C ARG A 65 -9.23 12.63 -28.70
N GLU A 66 -8.11 13.30 -28.93
CA GLU A 66 -7.29 13.09 -30.13
C GLU A 66 -6.68 11.68 -30.15
N LEU A 67 -6.19 11.20 -29.01
CA LEU A 67 -5.66 9.85 -28.88
C LEU A 67 -6.76 8.80 -29.11
N ILE A 68 -7.94 8.97 -28.50
CA ILE A 68 -9.08 8.06 -28.64
C ILE A 68 -9.60 7.99 -30.08
N MET A 69 -9.61 9.13 -30.78
CA MET A 69 -10.10 9.23 -32.16
C MET A 69 -9.04 8.88 -33.22
N HIS A 70 -7.80 8.63 -32.81
CA HIS A 70 -6.73 8.32 -33.75
C HIS A 70 -7.01 7.00 -34.47
N PRO A 71 -6.87 6.91 -35.81
CA PRO A 71 -7.31 5.75 -36.60
C PRO A 71 -6.57 4.44 -36.27
N ASN A 72 -5.35 4.53 -35.75
CA ASN A 72 -4.56 3.38 -35.29
C ASN A 72 -4.69 3.09 -33.78
N VAL A 73 -5.70 3.66 -33.13
CA VAL A 73 -5.97 3.44 -31.70
C VAL A 73 -7.32 2.76 -31.54
N MET A 74 -7.33 1.68 -30.75
CA MET A 74 -8.54 1.01 -30.30
C MET A 74 -8.70 1.22 -28.80
N CYS A 75 -9.86 1.66 -28.35
CA CYS A 75 -10.12 1.88 -26.94
C CYS A 75 -11.33 1.08 -26.46
N THR A 76 -11.27 0.62 -25.21
CA THR A 76 -12.41 0.07 -24.47
C THR A 76 -12.57 0.80 -23.13
N PRO A 77 -13.80 0.95 -22.60
CA PRO A 77 -14.03 1.78 -21.41
C PRO A 77 -13.80 0.99 -20.11
N HIS A 78 -12.54 0.68 -19.79
CA HIS A 78 -12.12 -0.04 -18.57
C HIS A 78 -12.92 -1.32 -18.32
N MET A 79 -13.06 -2.16 -19.36
CA MET A 79 -13.89 -3.35 -19.33
C MET A 79 -13.11 -4.67 -19.40
N ALA A 80 -11.77 -4.64 -19.43
CA ALA A 80 -10.98 -5.88 -19.55
C ALA A 80 -11.31 -6.91 -18.45
N GLY A 81 -11.67 -6.45 -17.25
CA GLY A 81 -12.08 -7.29 -16.12
C GLY A 81 -13.56 -7.68 -16.08
N TYR A 82 -14.41 -7.07 -16.91
CA TYR A 82 -15.88 -7.17 -16.82
C TYR A 82 -16.43 -8.42 -17.53
N THR A 83 -15.93 -9.59 -17.19
CA THR A 83 -16.46 -10.87 -17.67
C THR A 83 -17.48 -11.45 -16.72
N LYS A 84 -18.45 -12.24 -17.23
CA LYS A 84 -19.43 -12.95 -16.38
C LYS A 84 -18.73 -13.85 -15.34
N ALA A 85 -17.65 -14.51 -15.72
CA ALA A 85 -16.89 -15.37 -14.81
C ALA A 85 -16.23 -14.56 -13.68
N SER A 86 -15.59 -13.43 -14.01
CA SER A 86 -14.98 -12.52 -13.02
C SER A 86 -16.03 -11.99 -12.04
N GLN A 87 -17.18 -11.54 -12.55
CA GLN A 87 -18.23 -10.98 -11.70
C GLN A 87 -18.86 -12.04 -10.79
N VAL A 88 -19.09 -13.27 -11.28
CA VAL A 88 -19.58 -14.38 -10.45
C VAL A 88 -18.58 -14.74 -9.36
N ALA A 89 -17.28 -14.82 -9.70
CA ALA A 89 -16.23 -15.11 -8.72
C ALA A 89 -16.11 -14.02 -7.64
N ALA A 90 -16.13 -12.74 -8.05
CA ALA A 90 -16.10 -11.61 -7.13
C ALA A 90 -17.34 -11.59 -6.22
N THR A 91 -18.54 -11.74 -6.80
CA THR A 91 -19.80 -11.80 -6.04
C THR A 91 -19.78 -12.94 -5.02
N ARG A 92 -19.34 -14.13 -5.41
CA ARG A 92 -19.23 -15.28 -4.49
C ARG A 92 -18.25 -15.01 -3.35
N THR A 93 -17.12 -14.39 -3.66
CA THR A 93 -16.11 -14.02 -2.66
C THR A 93 -16.67 -13.03 -1.65
N ILE A 94 -17.35 -11.98 -2.12
CA ILE A 94 -18.00 -10.98 -1.25
C ILE A 94 -19.09 -11.63 -0.40
N ALA A 95 -19.95 -12.46 -0.99
CA ALA A 95 -21.01 -13.15 -0.26
C ALA A 95 -20.46 -14.06 0.85
N GLN A 96 -19.37 -14.80 0.58
CA GLN A 96 -18.70 -15.62 1.58
C GLN A 96 -18.08 -14.76 2.68
N GLN A 97 -17.39 -13.68 2.33
CA GLN A 97 -16.80 -12.75 3.30
C GLN A 97 -17.86 -12.11 4.20
N MET A 98 -19.03 -11.77 3.66
CA MET A 98 -20.16 -11.25 4.43
C MET A 98 -20.73 -12.31 5.39
N ALA A 99 -20.91 -13.55 4.92
CA ALA A 99 -21.40 -14.64 5.77
C ALA A 99 -20.42 -14.94 6.92
N ASP A 100 -19.13 -15.06 6.61
CA ASP A 100 -18.08 -15.32 7.60
C ASP A 100 -17.99 -14.19 8.64
N ALA A 101 -18.17 -12.93 8.20
CA ALA A 101 -18.19 -11.77 9.08
C ALA A 101 -19.41 -11.74 10.01
N LEU A 102 -20.61 -12.07 9.51
CA LEU A 102 -21.85 -12.12 10.30
C LEU A 102 -21.82 -13.24 11.34
N GLU A 103 -21.19 -14.38 11.02
CA GLU A 103 -21.03 -15.52 11.93
C GLU A 103 -19.80 -15.41 12.83
N LEU A 104 -19.04 -14.31 12.75
CA LEU A 104 -17.81 -14.05 13.52
C LEU A 104 -16.75 -15.17 13.37
N LYS A 105 -16.71 -15.85 12.22
CA LYS A 105 -15.81 -16.99 11.98
C LYS A 105 -14.43 -16.56 11.48
N ALA A 106 -14.39 -15.69 10.48
CA ALA A 106 -13.16 -15.22 9.85
C ALA A 106 -13.41 -13.90 9.12
N PHE A 107 -12.42 -13.02 9.12
CA PHE A 107 -12.48 -11.76 8.37
C PHE A 107 -11.35 -11.74 7.33
N THR A 108 -11.62 -12.29 6.15
CA THR A 108 -10.68 -12.32 5.03
C THR A 108 -10.91 -11.15 4.08
N GLY A 109 -9.85 -10.65 3.44
CA GLY A 109 -9.97 -9.56 2.46
C GLY A 109 -10.34 -8.18 3.03
N ILE A 110 -10.21 -7.96 4.34
CA ILE A 110 -10.51 -6.65 4.93
C ILE A 110 -9.47 -5.62 4.47
N VAL A 111 -9.88 -4.64 3.68
CA VAL A 111 -8.98 -3.56 3.21
C VAL A 111 -8.64 -2.51 4.29
N ASN A 112 -9.38 -2.52 5.40
CA ASN A 112 -9.19 -1.66 6.58
C ASN A 112 -9.00 -2.49 7.86
N ALA A 113 -8.38 -3.67 7.74
CA ALA A 113 -8.34 -4.75 8.75
C ALA A 113 -7.96 -4.33 10.16
N ALA A 114 -7.12 -3.29 10.30
CA ALA A 114 -6.76 -2.76 11.59
C ALA A 114 -7.99 -2.46 12.44
N ASN A 115 -9.13 -2.07 11.88
CA ASN A 115 -10.30 -1.76 12.68
C ASN A 115 -11.00 -2.97 13.31
N LEU A 116 -10.89 -4.20 12.81
CA LEU A 116 -11.81 -5.26 13.29
C LEU A 116 -11.47 -5.82 14.68
N SER A 117 -10.18 -5.96 15.02
CA SER A 117 -9.79 -6.24 16.42
C SER A 117 -10.01 -5.02 17.32
N LEU A 118 -9.84 -3.81 16.79
CA LEU A 118 -9.98 -2.55 17.51
C LEU A 118 -11.45 -2.17 17.82
N LEU A 119 -12.40 -2.57 16.97
CA LEU A 119 -13.84 -2.35 17.16
C LEU A 119 -14.39 -3.07 18.40
N SER A 120 -13.70 -4.12 18.87
CA SER A 120 -14.10 -4.85 20.08
C SER A 120 -13.73 -4.13 21.39
N ARG A 121 -12.73 -3.23 21.37
CA ARG A 121 -12.24 -2.52 22.57
C ARG A 121 -11.68 -1.14 22.24
N THR A 122 -12.36 -0.10 22.73
CA THR A 122 -12.00 1.33 22.56
C THR A 122 -10.58 1.68 23.04
N GLU A 123 -10.06 0.95 24.03
CA GLU A 123 -8.68 1.12 24.53
C GLU A 123 -7.63 0.80 23.46
N LEU A 124 -7.82 -0.27 22.68
CA LEU A 124 -6.88 -0.66 21.62
C LEU A 124 -6.87 0.35 20.46
N ILE A 125 -8.02 0.96 20.12
CA ILE A 125 -8.11 2.02 19.09
C ILE A 125 -7.16 3.16 19.46
N SER A 126 -7.29 3.64 20.69
CA SER A 126 -6.49 4.76 21.20
C SER A 126 -5.00 4.40 21.21
N PHE A 127 -4.66 3.22 21.71
CA PHE A 127 -3.28 2.75 21.80
C PHE A 127 -2.63 2.49 20.44
N SER A 128 -3.40 2.07 19.44
CA SER A 128 -2.92 1.91 18.06
C SER A 128 -2.57 3.24 17.40
N SER A 129 -3.34 4.30 17.68
CA SER A 129 -3.00 5.65 17.19
C SER A 129 -1.69 6.17 17.80
N ILE A 130 -1.42 5.85 19.06
CA ILE A 130 -0.17 6.18 19.75
C ILE A 130 0.97 5.37 19.15
N ALA A 131 0.78 4.07 18.93
CA ALA A 131 1.74 3.18 18.30
C ALA A 131 2.16 3.65 16.90
N GLU A 132 1.18 4.09 16.09
CA GLU A 132 1.44 4.65 14.76
C GLU A 132 2.29 5.92 14.84
N ARG A 133 1.91 6.89 15.67
CA ARG A 133 2.66 8.13 15.89
C ARG A 133 4.08 7.88 16.44
N LEU A 134 4.24 6.87 17.28
CA LEU A 134 5.54 6.47 17.81
C LEU A 134 6.44 5.92 16.70
N GLY A 135 5.89 5.13 15.77
CA GLY A 135 6.57 4.67 14.58
C GLY A 135 6.97 5.82 13.65
N GLU A 136 6.05 6.75 13.38
CA GLU A 136 6.33 7.95 12.57
C GLU A 136 7.45 8.80 13.18
N LEU A 137 7.39 9.06 14.49
CA LEU A 137 8.40 9.83 15.21
C LEU A 137 9.77 9.15 15.14
N HIS A 138 9.80 7.82 15.29
CA HIS A 138 11.04 7.06 15.09
C HIS A 138 11.59 7.25 13.68
N ALA A 139 10.77 7.12 12.64
CA ALA A 139 11.22 7.26 11.26
C ALA A 139 11.75 8.68 10.95
N GLN A 140 11.15 9.73 11.50
CA GLN A 140 11.60 11.11 11.33
C GLN A 140 12.95 11.38 12.00
N LEU A 141 13.21 10.74 13.15
CA LEU A 141 14.42 10.95 13.94
C LEU A 141 15.54 9.95 13.64
N MET A 142 15.23 8.89 12.91
CA MET A 142 16.15 7.79 12.66
C MET A 142 17.23 8.17 11.65
N MET A 143 18.48 7.85 11.99
CA MET A 143 19.61 7.96 11.07
C MET A 143 20.13 6.59 10.64
N GLY A 144 20.40 6.43 9.34
CA GLY A 144 20.99 5.23 8.77
C GLY A 144 19.97 4.18 8.33
N LYS A 145 20.47 3.02 7.91
CA LYS A 145 19.64 1.91 7.42
C LYS A 145 19.12 1.11 8.60
N LEU A 146 17.79 0.94 8.66
CA LEU A 146 17.12 0.14 9.68
C LEU A 146 17.54 -1.35 9.57
N GLN A 147 17.86 -1.95 10.71
CA GLN A 147 18.27 -3.35 10.81
C GLN A 147 17.31 -4.16 11.67
N ARG A 148 16.80 -3.58 12.76
CA ARG A 148 15.90 -4.26 13.70
C ARG A 148 14.92 -3.29 14.35
N VAL A 149 13.68 -3.71 14.50
CA VAL A 149 12.64 -3.05 15.31
C VAL A 149 12.24 -4.00 16.43
N THR A 150 12.37 -3.55 17.67
CA THR A 150 11.86 -4.27 18.85
C THR A 150 10.66 -3.55 19.41
N ILE A 151 9.56 -4.26 19.56
CA ILE A 151 8.28 -3.74 20.06
C ILE A 151 8.00 -4.49 21.36
N GLU A 152 7.98 -3.75 22.46
CA GLU A 152 7.78 -4.28 23.79
C GLU A 152 6.49 -3.73 24.38
N LEU A 153 5.56 -4.63 24.74
CA LEU A 153 4.31 -4.29 25.41
C LEU A 153 4.36 -4.78 26.85
N GLN A 154 4.19 -3.85 27.80
CA GLN A 154 4.10 -4.15 29.21
C GLN A 154 2.71 -3.75 29.75
N GLY A 155 2.08 -4.59 30.57
CA GLY A 155 0.79 -4.30 31.21
C GLY A 155 -0.29 -5.36 30.98
N PRO A 156 -1.50 -5.17 31.51
CA PRO A 156 -2.61 -6.13 31.42
C PRO A 156 -3.11 -6.33 29.99
N LEU A 157 -2.86 -5.37 29.08
CA LEU A 157 -3.25 -5.47 27.66
C LEU A 157 -2.54 -6.61 26.91
N VAL A 158 -1.42 -7.11 27.44
CA VAL A 158 -0.74 -8.32 26.94
C VAL A 158 -1.64 -9.55 26.96
N SER A 159 -2.63 -9.59 27.86
CA SER A 159 -3.55 -10.74 27.98
C SER A 159 -4.50 -10.85 26.78
N ASP A 160 -4.63 -9.78 25.98
CA ASP A 160 -5.42 -9.79 24.75
C ASP A 160 -4.56 -10.32 23.59
N ALA A 161 -4.94 -11.47 23.04
CA ALA A 161 -4.25 -12.10 21.93
C ALA A 161 -4.18 -11.23 20.66
N SER A 162 -5.06 -10.23 20.53
CA SER A 162 -5.11 -9.31 19.39
C SER A 162 -4.28 -8.04 19.58
N ALA A 163 -3.88 -7.72 20.82
CA ALA A 163 -3.19 -6.46 21.13
C ALA A 163 -1.80 -6.39 20.49
N VAL A 164 -0.98 -7.42 20.69
CA VAL A 164 0.42 -7.42 20.20
C VAL A 164 0.48 -7.36 18.67
N PRO A 165 -0.28 -8.16 17.91
CA PRO A 165 -0.31 -8.06 16.45
C PRO A 165 -0.82 -6.70 15.95
N ALA A 166 -1.84 -6.13 16.60
CA ALA A 166 -2.41 -4.84 16.22
C ALA A 166 -1.40 -3.70 16.42
N LEU A 167 -0.79 -3.63 17.60
CA LEU A 167 0.19 -2.59 17.93
C LEU A 167 1.46 -2.72 17.10
N ARG A 168 1.93 -3.95 16.86
CA ARG A 168 3.04 -4.20 15.93
C ARG A 168 2.76 -3.61 14.56
N THR A 169 1.59 -3.92 14.01
CA THR A 169 1.22 -3.45 12.66
C THR A 169 1.08 -1.93 12.63
N ALA A 170 0.55 -1.31 13.69
CA ALA A 170 0.46 0.14 13.83
C ALA A 170 1.85 0.83 13.87
N VAL A 171 2.78 0.35 14.71
CA VAL A 171 4.16 0.86 14.78
C VAL A 171 4.84 0.76 13.41
N LEU A 172 4.76 -0.42 12.79
CA LEU A 172 5.42 -0.66 11.51
C LEU A 172 4.81 0.20 10.39
N LYS A 173 3.48 0.37 10.34
CA LYS A 173 2.82 1.28 9.41
C LYS A 173 3.35 2.70 9.59
N GLY A 174 3.39 3.22 10.82
CA GLY A 174 3.89 4.58 11.08
C GLY A 174 5.35 4.76 10.65
N LEU A 175 6.20 3.79 10.98
CA LEU A 175 7.61 3.78 10.61
C LEU A 175 7.80 3.79 9.08
N LEU A 176 7.04 2.97 8.37
CA LEU A 176 7.12 2.80 6.92
C LEU A 176 6.45 3.94 6.14
N SER A 177 5.44 4.61 6.70
CA SER A 177 4.76 5.74 6.05
C SER A 177 5.69 6.94 5.84
N VAL A 178 6.70 7.09 6.70
CA VAL A 178 7.63 8.23 6.67
C VAL A 178 8.98 7.86 6.04
N SER A 179 9.41 6.60 6.17
CA SER A 179 10.60 6.14 5.45
C SER A 179 10.26 6.05 3.96
N HIS A 180 11.21 6.40 3.08
CA HIS A 180 11.02 6.63 1.63
C HIS A 180 10.62 5.37 0.81
N VAL A 181 9.58 4.67 1.23
CA VAL A 181 9.00 3.49 0.58
C VAL A 181 8.08 3.96 -0.53
N ALA A 182 8.20 3.33 -1.70
CA ALA A 182 7.37 3.66 -2.85
C ALA A 182 5.94 3.13 -2.66
N GLY A 183 4.99 4.03 -2.40
CA GLY A 183 3.56 3.72 -2.36
C GLY A 183 2.87 4.10 -1.04
N ALA A 184 1.54 4.04 -1.02
CA ALA A 184 0.78 4.25 0.20
C ALA A 184 0.92 3.03 1.13
N VAL A 185 1.54 3.23 2.29
CA VAL A 185 1.65 2.18 3.32
C VAL A 185 0.31 2.07 4.06
N SER A 186 -0.20 0.84 4.14
CA SER A 186 -1.42 0.48 4.84
C SER A 186 -1.13 -0.65 5.82
N TYR A 187 -2.07 -0.89 6.74
CA TYR A 187 -1.99 -2.01 7.68
C TYR A 187 -1.90 -3.38 6.99
N LEU A 188 -2.31 -3.52 5.72
CA LEU A 188 -2.23 -4.79 4.97
C LEU A 188 -0.88 -5.03 4.32
N ASN A 189 -0.33 -4.01 3.66
CA ASN A 189 0.90 -4.17 2.90
C ASN A 189 2.17 -4.02 3.77
N THR A 190 2.01 -3.63 5.05
CA THR A 190 3.10 -3.50 6.02
C THR A 190 3.95 -4.77 6.10
N ALA A 191 3.34 -5.96 6.16
CA ALA A 191 4.08 -7.22 6.23
C ALA A 191 4.92 -7.49 4.97
N GLN A 192 4.39 -7.14 3.79
CA GLN A 192 5.12 -7.27 2.53
C GLN A 192 6.31 -6.31 2.50
N TYR A 193 6.12 -5.05 2.88
CA TYR A 193 7.20 -4.07 2.91
C TYR A 193 8.31 -4.44 3.92
N VAL A 194 7.95 -5.03 5.06
CA VAL A 194 8.94 -5.54 6.02
C VAL A 194 9.79 -6.64 5.37
N ALA A 195 9.15 -7.57 4.64
CA ALA A 195 9.85 -8.64 3.93
C ALA A 195 10.77 -8.09 2.83
N ASP A 196 10.30 -7.10 2.08
CA ASP A 196 11.07 -6.47 0.98
C ASP A 196 12.27 -5.66 1.49
N LEU A 197 12.14 -4.98 2.63
CA LEU A 197 13.19 -4.18 3.24
C LEU A 197 14.19 -5.03 4.07
N GLY A 198 13.77 -6.22 4.51
CA GLY A 198 14.63 -7.23 5.12
C GLY A 198 15.16 -6.88 6.52
N PHE A 199 14.43 -6.09 7.30
CA PHE A 199 14.78 -5.82 8.70
C PHE A 199 14.06 -6.77 9.66
N GLU A 200 14.69 -7.05 10.80
CA GLU A 200 14.16 -7.97 11.80
C GLU A 200 13.11 -7.29 12.70
N VAL A 201 11.99 -7.96 12.95
CA VAL A 201 10.96 -7.50 13.89
C VAL A 201 10.93 -8.44 15.09
N VAL A 202 11.11 -7.89 16.29
CA VAL A 202 11.13 -8.65 17.55
C VAL A 202 10.03 -8.15 18.46
N GLU A 203 9.20 -9.06 18.97
CA GLU A 203 8.12 -8.76 19.91
C GLU A 203 8.53 -9.21 21.31
N LYS A 204 8.31 -8.35 22.31
CA LYS A 204 8.50 -8.66 23.73
C LYS A 204 7.24 -8.34 24.49
N VAL A 205 6.85 -9.21 25.41
CA VAL A 205 5.63 -9.04 26.21
C VAL A 205 5.92 -9.27 27.68
N SER A 206 5.33 -8.44 28.54
CA SER A 206 5.42 -8.59 30.00
C SER A 206 4.09 -8.19 30.65
N SER A 207 3.52 -9.05 31.49
CA SER A 207 2.34 -8.69 32.27
C SER A 207 2.64 -7.74 33.44
N LYS A 208 3.91 -7.49 33.74
CA LYS A 208 4.36 -6.55 34.79
C LYS A 208 4.82 -5.25 34.16
N SER A 209 4.23 -4.14 34.61
CA SER A 209 4.67 -2.77 34.34
C SER A 209 5.01 -2.09 35.66
N ALA A 210 6.14 -1.38 35.71
CA ALA A 210 6.66 -0.79 36.94
C ALA A 210 5.95 0.50 37.36
N HIS A 211 5.49 1.31 36.39
CA HIS A 211 5.04 2.69 36.64
C HIS A 211 3.75 3.10 35.89
N TYR A 212 3.28 2.31 34.92
CA TYR A 212 2.15 2.67 34.04
C TYR A 212 1.17 1.51 33.89
N THR A 213 -0.11 1.80 33.59
CA THR A 213 -1.12 0.75 33.34
C THR A 213 -0.72 -0.11 32.15
N ASN A 214 -0.46 0.51 31.00
CA ASN A 214 0.16 -0.13 29.84
C ASN A 214 1.36 0.72 29.39
N LEU A 215 2.40 0.07 28.88
CA LEU A 215 3.58 0.75 28.34
C LEU A 215 3.99 0.07 27.03
N LEU A 216 3.93 0.82 25.94
CA LEU A 216 4.47 0.42 24.64
C LEU A 216 5.85 1.04 24.48
N THR A 217 6.87 0.20 24.33
CA THR A 217 8.24 0.63 24.09
C THR A 217 8.68 0.16 22.71
N VAL A 218 9.10 1.09 21.87
CA VAL A 218 9.64 0.79 20.53
C VAL A 218 11.13 1.11 20.54
N THR A 219 11.92 0.16 20.03
CA THR A 219 13.36 0.34 19.87
C THR A 219 13.75 0.07 18.42
N CYS A 220 14.25 1.11 17.74
CA CYS A 220 14.80 0.99 16.40
C CYS A 220 16.32 0.90 16.48
N THR A 221 16.89 -0.12 15.86
CA THR A 221 18.34 -0.29 15.70
C THR A 221 18.70 -0.13 14.23
N THR A 222 19.57 0.82 13.94
CA THR A 222 20.14 1.05 12.62
C THR A 222 21.62 0.71 12.61
N ASN A 223 22.25 0.81 11.44
CA ASN A 223 23.69 0.72 11.31
C ASN A 223 24.48 1.87 11.98
N LYS A 224 23.81 2.93 12.46
CA LYS A 224 24.46 4.11 13.06
C LYS A 224 24.07 4.33 14.51
N GLU A 225 22.85 3.98 14.90
CA GLU A 225 22.33 4.29 16.21
C GLU A 225 21.32 3.24 16.71
N LYS A 226 21.10 3.26 18.02
CA LYS A 226 20.01 2.56 18.67
C LYS A 226 19.18 3.58 19.43
N ARG A 227 17.89 3.66 19.12
CA ARG A 227 16.97 4.64 19.71
C ARG A 227 15.77 3.93 20.29
N GLN A 228 15.39 4.32 21.51
CA GLN A 228 14.25 3.78 22.23
C GLN A 228 13.30 4.91 22.59
N MET A 229 12.00 4.69 22.41
CA MET A 229 10.93 5.59 22.85
C MET A 229 9.81 4.75 23.45
N ALA A 230 9.09 5.33 24.41
CA ALA A 230 7.98 4.66 25.07
C ALA A 230 6.77 5.57 25.19
N ALA A 231 5.58 4.98 25.17
CA ALA A 231 4.30 5.65 25.35
C ALA A 231 3.37 4.79 26.21
N SER A 232 2.52 5.44 27.01
CA SER A 232 1.63 4.83 28.00
C SER A 232 0.19 5.31 27.86
#